data_AF-A0A0G1ZDY1-F1
#
_entry.id   AF-A0A0G1ZDY1-F1
#
_cell.length_a   1.000
_cell.length_b   1.000
_cell.length_c   1.000
_cell.angle_alpha   90.00
_cell.angle_beta   90.00
_cell.angle_gamma   90.00
#
_symmetry.space_group_name_H-M   'P 1'
#
loop_
_entity.id
_entity.type
_entity.pdbx_description
1 polymer ?
#
loop_
_entity_poly.entity_id
_entity_poly.type
_entity_poly.pdbx_seq_one_letter_code
_entity_poly.pdbx_strand_id
1 'polypeptide(L)'
;MSINVYLKDGVEQLEEFQTKERKSKDEQQWNEYYLPGLQVSRDKGRWYFYLHELTDPIPPIVRDLVDEISFYDRIPRRPERAIGIYKHDDAEAELDRSGEAVSYGLRIRGKSMENMLELYRRIRAGKITPMESWDTEQEMPQTPETPVPDAVADEISIS
;
A
#
# COMPACT_ATOMS: atom_id res chain seq x y z
N MET A 1 -4.31 -4.74 9.94
CA MET A 1 -3.41 -3.64 9.55
C MET A 1 -2.07 -3.87 10.23
N SER A 2 -0.97 -3.71 9.51
CA SER A 2 0.38 -3.79 10.07
C SER A 2 1.10 -2.49 9.74
N ILE A 3 1.67 -1.84 10.76
CA ILE A 3 2.35 -0.55 10.63
C ILE A 3 3.83 -0.75 10.93
N ASN A 4 4.67 -0.52 9.95
CA ASN A 4 6.12 -0.56 10.05
C ASN A 4 6.66 0.86 10.14
N VAL A 5 7.51 1.12 11.12
CA VAL A 5 8.28 2.35 11.22
C VAL A 5 9.73 2.01 10.92
N TYR A 6 10.18 2.39 9.74
CA TYR A 6 11.56 2.23 9.29
C TYR A 6 12.43 3.35 9.84
N LEU A 7 13.61 2.96 10.29
CA LEU A 7 14.61 3.82 10.89
C LEU A 7 15.79 4.00 9.95
N LYS A 8 16.44 5.15 10.04
CA LYS A 8 17.72 5.45 9.39
C LYS A 8 18.81 4.52 9.92
N ASP A 9 19.93 4.45 9.20
CA ASP A 9 21.14 3.83 9.70
C ASP A 9 21.65 4.52 10.97
N GLY A 10 22.35 3.78 11.82
CA GLY A 10 22.89 4.29 13.08
C GLY A 10 22.06 3.96 14.34
N VAL A 11 20.93 3.25 14.22
CA VAL A 11 20.17 2.73 15.39
C VAL A 11 21.06 1.91 16.32
N GLU A 12 21.94 1.09 15.74
CA GLU A 12 22.92 0.26 16.46
C GLU A 12 24.03 1.06 17.16
N GLN A 13 24.15 2.36 16.88
CA GLN A 13 25.12 3.27 17.50
C GLN A 13 24.54 4.02 18.71
N LEU A 14 23.23 3.87 18.98
CA LEU A 14 22.62 4.43 20.18
C LEU A 14 23.19 3.75 21.42
N GLU A 15 23.48 4.54 22.46
CA GLU A 15 24.09 4.05 23.71
C GLU A 15 23.23 2.96 24.37
N GLU A 16 21.92 3.06 24.23
CA GLU A 16 20.94 2.15 24.83
C GLU A 16 20.60 0.94 23.93
N PHE A 17 21.24 0.80 22.78
CA PHE A 17 21.02 -0.33 21.89
C PHE A 17 21.57 -1.62 22.51
N GLN A 18 20.71 -2.65 22.57
CA GLN A 18 21.04 -3.94 23.17
C GLN A 18 20.78 -5.09 22.19
N THR A 19 21.73 -6.02 22.13
CA THR A 19 21.58 -7.29 21.42
C THR A 19 21.45 -8.43 22.44
N LYS A 20 20.44 -9.28 22.27
CA LYS A 20 20.26 -10.50 23.08
C LYS A 20 20.28 -11.72 22.17
N GLU A 21 21.22 -12.62 22.43
CA GLU A 21 21.23 -13.93 21.76
C GLU A 21 20.12 -14.82 22.31
N ARG A 22 19.44 -15.53 21.42
CA ARG A 22 18.40 -16.51 21.71
C ARG A 22 18.75 -17.84 21.06
N LYS A 23 18.32 -18.91 21.70
CA LYS A 23 18.44 -20.28 21.20
C LYS A 23 17.10 -21.00 21.36
N SER A 24 16.61 -21.64 20.30
CA SER A 24 15.41 -22.49 20.36
C SER A 24 15.74 -23.82 21.03
N LYS A 25 14.70 -24.61 21.33
CA LYS A 25 14.85 -25.99 21.79
C LYS A 25 15.57 -26.88 20.77
N ASP A 26 15.44 -26.56 19.49
CA ASP A 26 16.08 -27.27 18.36
C ASP A 26 17.45 -26.68 17.99
N GLU A 27 18.07 -25.98 18.95
CA GLU A 27 19.39 -25.37 18.85
C GLU A 27 19.59 -24.25 17.83
N GLN A 28 18.53 -23.79 17.17
CA GLN A 28 18.60 -22.65 16.27
C GLN A 28 18.88 -21.37 17.07
N GLN A 29 19.92 -20.62 16.69
CA GLN A 29 20.28 -19.36 17.31
C GLN A 29 19.79 -18.16 16.48
N TRP A 30 19.36 -17.10 17.15
CA TRP A 30 19.09 -15.79 16.54
C TRP A 30 19.38 -14.65 17.51
N ASN A 31 19.56 -13.46 16.96
CA ASN A 31 19.70 -12.23 17.74
C ASN A 31 18.38 -11.48 17.76
N GLU A 32 18.03 -10.98 18.94
CA GLU A 32 16.98 -10.00 19.13
C GLU A 32 17.62 -8.65 19.48
N TYR A 33 17.06 -7.58 18.94
CA TYR A 33 17.59 -6.23 19.08
C TYR A 33 16.58 -5.35 19.82
N TYR A 34 17.09 -4.54 20.75
CA TYR A 34 16.27 -3.78 21.67
C TYR A 34 16.81 -2.37 21.88
N LEU A 35 15.88 -1.45 22.07
CA LEU A 35 16.04 -0.16 22.72
C LEU A 35 15.16 -0.15 23.99
N PRO A 36 15.33 0.79 24.92
CA PRO A 36 14.48 0.95 26.08
C PRO A 36 12.98 0.91 25.73
N GLY A 37 12.30 -0.15 26.14
CA GLY A 37 10.86 -0.35 25.90
C GLY A 37 10.48 -0.64 24.44
N LEU A 38 11.44 -0.91 23.55
CA LEU A 38 11.18 -1.08 22.13
C LEU A 38 12.00 -2.24 21.55
N GLN A 39 11.32 -3.26 21.03
CA GLN A 39 11.99 -4.27 20.21
C GLN A 39 12.11 -3.76 18.78
N VAL A 40 13.31 -3.85 18.22
CA VAL A 40 13.58 -3.49 16.82
C VAL A 40 13.99 -4.73 16.04
N SER A 41 13.70 -4.71 14.76
CA SER A 41 13.99 -5.78 13.81
C SER A 41 14.75 -5.22 12.61
N ARG A 42 15.41 -6.10 11.86
CA ARG A 42 16.09 -5.73 10.62
C ARG A 42 15.55 -6.57 9.47
N ASP A 43 15.02 -5.90 8.46
CA ASP A 43 14.55 -6.54 7.22
C ASP A 43 15.17 -5.83 6.01
N LYS A 44 15.72 -6.62 5.08
CA LYS A 44 16.39 -6.13 3.86
C LYS A 44 17.38 -4.98 4.12
N GLY A 45 18.12 -5.08 5.23
CA GLY A 45 19.11 -4.09 5.63
C GLY A 45 18.57 -2.91 6.43
N ARG A 46 17.25 -2.67 6.48
CA ARG A 46 16.62 -1.55 7.17
C ARG A 46 16.18 -1.94 8.58
N TRP A 47 16.47 -1.09 9.55
CA TRP A 47 15.96 -1.19 10.90
C TRP A 47 14.49 -0.77 10.93
N TYR A 48 13.66 -1.46 11.69
CA TYR A 48 12.27 -1.11 11.84
C TYR A 48 11.66 -1.65 13.13
N PHE A 49 10.52 -1.11 13.50
CA PHE A 49 9.67 -1.64 14.55
C PHE A 49 8.20 -1.54 14.15
N TYR A 50 7.34 -2.22 14.90
CA TYR A 50 5.91 -2.23 14.63
C TYR A 50 5.16 -1.29 15.57
N LEU A 51 4.17 -0.59 15.04
CA LEU A 51 3.10 0.02 15.82
C LEU A 51 1.85 -0.84 15.74
N HIS A 52 1.05 -0.87 16.81
CA HIS A 52 -0.21 -1.60 16.82
C HIS A 52 -1.31 -0.78 16.12
N GLU A 53 -1.31 0.53 16.34
CA GLU A 53 -2.30 1.47 15.82
C GLU A 53 -1.63 2.72 15.22
N LEU A 54 -2.30 3.37 14.27
CA LEU A 54 -1.80 4.63 13.66
C LEU A 54 -1.82 5.79 14.66
N THR A 55 -2.51 5.63 15.78
CA THR A 55 -2.56 6.58 16.89
C THR A 55 -1.48 6.35 17.93
N ASP A 56 -0.73 5.24 17.83
CA ASP A 56 0.34 4.95 18.78
C ASP A 56 1.48 5.96 18.62
N PRO A 57 1.98 6.55 19.72
CA PRO A 57 3.07 7.50 19.64
C PRO A 57 4.38 6.78 19.28
N ILE A 58 5.16 7.37 18.37
CA ILE A 58 6.52 6.94 18.11
C ILE A 58 7.39 7.23 19.35
N PRO A 59 8.10 6.22 19.89
CA PRO A 59 8.95 6.39 21.08
C PRO A 59 9.99 7.50 20.86
N PRO A 60 10.20 8.40 21.85
CA PRO A 60 11.10 9.55 21.69
C PRO A 60 12.53 9.17 21.25
N ILE A 61 13.06 8.05 21.75
CA ILE A 61 14.43 7.58 21.47
C ILE A 61 14.70 7.32 19.98
N VAL A 62 13.67 6.96 19.20
CA VAL A 62 13.80 6.70 17.76
C VAL A 62 13.19 7.79 16.88
N ARG A 63 12.59 8.83 17.47
CA ARG A 63 11.80 9.83 16.74
C ARG A 63 12.61 10.52 15.64
N ASP A 64 13.84 10.93 15.95
CA ASP A 64 14.69 11.65 14.98
C ASP A 64 15.35 10.71 13.95
N LEU A 65 15.32 9.41 14.24
CA LEU A 65 15.79 8.34 13.37
C LEU A 65 14.71 7.81 12.44
N VAL A 66 13.45 8.26 12.54
CA VAL A 66 12.40 7.83 11.61
C VAL A 66 12.77 8.26 10.18
N ASP A 67 12.79 7.28 9.28
CA ASP A 67 13.02 7.47 7.86
C ASP A 67 11.71 7.41 7.07
N GLU A 68 10.90 6.39 7.35
CA GLU A 68 9.63 6.12 6.65
C GLU A 68 8.68 5.36 7.58
N ILE A 69 7.41 5.71 7.55
CA ILE A 69 6.32 4.96 8.15
C ILE A 69 5.55 4.33 6.99
N SER A 70 5.21 3.06 7.12
CA SER A 70 4.45 2.32 6.10
C SER A 70 3.39 1.47 6.76
N PHE A 71 2.20 1.41 6.18
CA PHE A 71 1.22 0.42 6.60
C PHE A 71 0.49 -0.20 5.42
N TYR A 72 0.02 -1.42 5.66
CA TYR A 72 -0.86 -2.14 4.75
C TYR A 72 -2.21 -2.38 5.40
N ASP A 73 -3.27 -2.10 4.64
CA ASP A 73 -4.64 -2.35 5.02
C ASP A 73 -5.46 -2.89 3.83
N ARG A 74 -6.63 -3.46 4.14
CA ARG A 74 -7.61 -3.90 3.15
C ARG A 74 -8.87 -3.05 3.29
N ILE A 75 -9.23 -2.33 2.25
CA ILE A 75 -10.44 -1.50 2.25
C ILE A 75 -11.55 -2.10 1.38
N PRO A 76 -12.84 -1.92 1.72
CA PRO A 76 -13.94 -2.43 0.91
C PRO A 76 -13.97 -1.83 -0.50
N ARG A 77 -14.37 -2.62 -1.50
CA ARG A 77 -14.50 -2.15 -2.89
C ARG A 77 -15.60 -1.13 -3.14
N ARG A 78 -16.52 -0.93 -2.19
CA ARG A 78 -17.58 0.09 -2.29
C ARG A 78 -17.29 1.25 -1.33
N PRO A 79 -17.36 2.51 -1.78
CA PRO A 79 -17.52 2.95 -3.17
C PRO A 79 -16.35 2.50 -4.06
N GLU A 80 -16.60 2.38 -5.36
CA GLU A 80 -15.54 2.04 -6.33
C GLU A 80 -14.49 3.16 -6.39
N ARG A 81 -13.24 2.76 -6.61
CA ARG A 81 -12.09 3.65 -6.67
C ARG A 81 -11.18 3.21 -7.81
N ALA A 82 -10.60 4.19 -8.50
CA ALA A 82 -9.61 3.90 -9.53
C ALA A 82 -8.33 3.33 -8.88
N ILE A 83 -7.74 2.31 -9.47
CA ILE A 83 -6.47 1.76 -8.97
C ILE A 83 -5.29 2.63 -9.39
N GLY A 84 -4.25 2.65 -8.56
CA GLY A 84 -3.03 3.40 -8.84
C GLY A 84 -2.48 4.16 -7.64
N ILE A 85 -1.75 5.24 -7.91
CA ILE A 85 -0.97 5.99 -6.92
C ILE A 85 -1.71 7.26 -6.51
N TYR A 86 -1.97 7.39 -5.21
CA TYR A 86 -2.56 8.56 -4.57
C TYR A 86 -1.48 9.30 -3.77
N LYS A 87 -1.53 10.63 -3.75
CA LYS A 87 -0.58 11.46 -3.00
C LYS A 87 -1.28 12.51 -2.16
N HIS A 88 -0.71 12.80 -1.00
CA HIS A 88 -1.09 13.92 -0.16
C HIS A 88 0.13 14.36 0.64
N ASP A 89 0.65 15.54 0.33
CA ASP A 89 1.85 16.11 0.93
C ASP A 89 3.05 15.14 0.88
N ASP A 90 3.54 14.66 2.02
CA ASP A 90 4.65 13.70 2.11
C ASP A 90 4.19 12.23 2.11
N ALA A 91 2.89 11.97 2.03
CA ALA A 91 2.31 10.64 2.01
C ALA A 91 1.95 10.18 0.59
N GLU A 92 2.23 8.91 0.32
CA GLU A 92 1.91 8.23 -0.94
C GLU A 92 1.20 6.91 -0.62
N ALA A 93 0.18 6.59 -1.40
CA ALA A 93 -0.57 5.38 -1.27
C ALA A 93 -0.74 4.67 -2.60
N GLU A 94 -0.52 3.37 -2.60
CA GLU A 94 -0.76 2.46 -3.72
C GLU A 94 -2.06 1.69 -3.44
N LEU A 95 -3.02 1.81 -4.34
CA LEU A 95 -4.28 1.07 -4.30
C LEU A 95 -4.32 0.06 -5.46
N ASP A 96 -4.43 -1.23 -5.14
CA ASP A 96 -4.42 -2.30 -6.12
C ASP A 96 -5.57 -3.31 -5.93
N ARG A 97 -5.69 -4.24 -6.88
CA ARG A 97 -6.65 -5.36 -6.81
C ARG A 97 -6.07 -6.62 -6.15
N SER A 98 -4.96 -6.52 -5.41
CA SER A 98 -4.34 -7.68 -4.74
C SER A 98 -5.17 -8.23 -3.58
N GLY A 99 -6.22 -7.51 -3.17
CA GLY A 99 -7.20 -7.99 -2.20
C GLY A 99 -8.09 -9.13 -2.72
N GLU A 100 -8.76 -9.81 -1.81
CA GLU A 100 -9.85 -10.74 -2.13
C GLU A 100 -10.92 -10.04 -2.99
N ALA A 101 -11.79 -10.80 -3.66
CA ALA A 101 -12.79 -10.30 -4.62
C ALA A 101 -13.62 -9.09 -4.13
N VAL A 102 -13.72 -8.89 -2.82
CA VAL A 102 -14.50 -7.85 -2.14
C VAL A 102 -13.68 -6.66 -1.61
N SER A 103 -12.36 -6.66 -1.76
CA SER A 103 -11.47 -5.64 -1.17
C SER A 103 -10.42 -5.12 -2.16
N TYR A 104 -9.88 -3.94 -1.86
CA TYR A 104 -8.64 -3.42 -2.42
C TYR A 104 -7.49 -3.69 -1.46
N GLY A 105 -6.29 -3.91 -1.99
CA GLY A 105 -5.06 -3.78 -1.23
C GLY A 105 -4.66 -2.32 -1.18
N LEU A 106 -4.37 -1.80 0.01
CA LEU A 106 -3.92 -0.42 0.21
C LEU A 106 -2.61 -0.42 0.97
N ARG A 107 -1.55 0.08 0.34
CA ARG A 107 -0.26 0.31 0.97
C ARG A 107 -0.02 1.81 1.04
N ILE A 108 0.21 2.36 2.23
CA ILE A 108 0.52 3.78 2.42
C ILE A 108 1.93 3.90 3.00
N ARG A 109 2.69 4.89 2.53
CA ARG A 109 4.01 5.27 3.05
C ARG A 109 4.13 6.78 3.20
N GLY A 110 4.91 7.26 4.16
CA GLY A 110 5.16 8.68 4.40
C GLY A 110 6.08 8.92 5.59
N LYS A 111 6.28 10.18 6.01
CA LYS A 111 7.05 10.53 7.22
C LYS A 111 6.16 11.08 8.33
N SER A 112 5.04 11.70 7.96
CA SER A 112 4.03 12.21 8.89
C SER A 112 2.85 11.26 9.04
N MET A 113 2.62 10.79 10.27
CA MET A 113 1.45 9.97 10.60
C MET A 113 0.13 10.71 10.31
N GLU A 114 0.10 12.03 10.53
CA GLU A 114 -1.06 12.88 10.28
C GLU A 114 -1.44 12.89 8.80
N ASN A 115 -0.46 13.10 7.91
CA ASN A 115 -0.69 13.16 6.48
C ASN A 115 -1.08 11.78 5.92
N MET A 116 -0.48 10.72 6.44
CA MET A 116 -0.86 9.34 6.09
C MET A 116 -2.30 9.01 6.51
N LEU A 117 -2.72 9.43 7.71
CA LEU A 117 -4.09 9.25 8.20
C LEU A 117 -5.10 10.03 7.36
N GLU A 118 -4.77 11.26 6.99
CA GLU A 118 -5.64 12.07 6.15
C GLU A 118 -5.76 11.49 4.74
N LEU A 119 -4.65 11.04 4.14
CA LEU A 119 -4.65 10.33 2.87
C LEU A 119 -5.53 9.07 2.93
N TYR A 120 -5.34 8.24 3.96
CA TYR A 120 -6.15 7.04 4.20
C TYR A 120 -7.64 7.36 4.26
N ARG A 121 -8.04 8.39 5.03
CA ARG A 121 -9.44 8.81 5.16
C ARG A 121 -10.02 9.27 3.82
N ARG A 122 -9.27 10.05 3.04
CA ARG A 122 -9.70 10.55 1.73
C ARG A 122 -9.90 9.42 0.72
N ILE A 123 -8.96 8.47 0.66
CA ILE A 123 -9.07 7.27 -0.19
C ILE A 123 -10.29 6.47 0.26
N ARG A 124 -10.39 6.13 1.56
CA ARG A 124 -11.50 5.32 2.08
C ARG A 124 -12.86 5.96 1.85
N ALA A 125 -12.97 7.29 1.86
CA ALA A 125 -14.20 8.00 1.55
C ALA A 125 -14.51 8.10 0.04
N GLY A 126 -13.58 7.74 -0.85
CA GLY A 126 -13.74 7.91 -2.30
C GLY A 126 -13.75 9.38 -2.73
N LYS A 127 -13.08 10.26 -1.96
CA LYS A 127 -13.10 11.72 -2.17
C LYS A 127 -11.99 12.23 -3.07
N ILE A 128 -11.05 11.38 -3.44
CA ILE A 128 -9.90 11.73 -4.26
C ILE A 128 -9.71 10.70 -5.36
N THR A 129 -9.06 11.12 -6.44
CA THR A 129 -8.64 10.27 -7.56
C THR A 129 -7.13 10.03 -7.49
N PRO A 130 -6.62 8.95 -8.09
CA PRO A 130 -5.19 8.71 -8.14
C PRO A 130 -4.51 9.76 -9.05
N MET A 131 -3.26 10.08 -8.74
CA MET A 131 -2.37 10.88 -9.58
C MET A 131 -1.86 10.07 -10.78
N GLU A 132 -1.63 8.77 -10.58
CA GLU A 132 -1.31 7.81 -11.65
C GLU A 132 -2.35 6.69 -11.60
N SER A 133 -3.12 6.52 -12.67
CA SER A 133 -4.14 5.47 -12.76
C SER A 133 -3.65 4.28 -13.57
N TRP A 134 -4.01 3.08 -13.16
CA TRP A 134 -3.77 1.84 -13.91
C TRP A 134 -5.04 1.14 -14.36
N ASP A 135 -6.20 1.80 -14.22
CA ASP A 135 -7.36 1.40 -15.00
C ASP A 135 -7.09 1.81 -16.45
N THR A 136 -6.34 0.97 -17.16
CA THR A 136 -6.30 1.05 -18.62
C THR A 136 -7.72 0.76 -19.10
N GLU A 137 -8.38 1.76 -19.67
CA GLU A 137 -9.37 1.48 -20.69
C GLU A 137 -8.65 0.61 -21.73
N GLN A 138 -8.94 -0.69 -21.72
CA GLN A 138 -8.86 -1.42 -22.97
C GLN A 138 -9.88 -0.75 -23.88
N GLU A 139 -9.46 0.26 -24.65
CA GLU A 139 -10.08 0.52 -25.93
C GLU A 139 -9.96 -0.79 -26.71
N MET A 140 -10.98 -1.65 -26.57
CA MET A 140 -11.15 -2.74 -27.52
C MET A 140 -11.19 -2.06 -28.89
N PRO A 141 -10.34 -2.46 -29.85
CA PRO A 141 -10.49 -1.97 -31.20
C PRO A 141 -11.93 -2.27 -31.60
N GLN A 142 -12.72 -1.23 -31.86
CA GLN A 142 -14.05 -1.42 -32.38
C GLN A 142 -13.87 -2.22 -33.66
N THR A 143 -14.37 -3.46 -33.64
CA THR A 143 -14.43 -4.30 -34.84
C THR A 143 -15.14 -3.45 -35.88
N PRO A 144 -14.55 -3.17 -37.05
CA PRO A 144 -15.27 -2.44 -38.08
C PRO A 144 -16.56 -3.20 -38.34
N GLU A 145 -17.70 -2.53 -38.19
CA GLU A 145 -19.00 -3.09 -38.56
C GLU A 145 -18.89 -3.55 -40.01
N THR A 146 -18.93 -4.86 -40.22
CA THR A 146 -19.06 -5.42 -41.56
C THR A 146 -20.37 -4.87 -42.12
N PRO A 147 -20.37 -4.10 -43.22
CA PRO A 147 -21.61 -3.65 -43.82
C PRO A 147 -22.44 -4.88 -44.19
N VAL A 148 -23.66 -4.94 -43.67
CA VAL A 148 -24.65 -5.94 -44.05
C VAL A 148 -24.93 -5.73 -45.55
N PRO A 149 -24.73 -6.72 -46.43
CA PRO A 149 -25.12 -6.58 -47.82
C PRO A 149 -26.64 -6.42 -47.88
N ASP A 150 -27.08 -5.34 -48.53
CA ASP A 150 -28.50 -5.08 -48.80
C ASP A 150 -29.12 -6.31 -49.46
N ALA A 151 -30.21 -6.79 -48.85
CA ALA A 151 -31.04 -7.83 -49.40
C ALA A 151 -31.61 -7.34 -50.74
N VAL A 152 -31.24 -8.03 -51.83
CA VAL A 152 -31.85 -7.84 -53.14
C VAL A 152 -33.29 -8.34 -53.01
N ALA A 153 -34.24 -7.40 -52.93
CA ALA A 153 -35.65 -7.71 -53.04
C ALA A 153 -36.00 -7.98 -54.51
N ASP A 154 -36.62 -9.14 -54.73
CA ASP A 154 -37.35 -9.50 -55.94
C ASP A 154 -38.30 -8.38 -56.38
N GLU A 155 -38.26 -8.01 -57.66
CA GLU A 155 -39.46 -7.56 -58.36
C GLU A 155 -39.72 -8.47 -59.56
N ILE A 156 -40.75 -9.28 -59.37
CA ILE A 156 -41.57 -9.92 -60.39
C ILE A 156 -42.11 -8.82 -61.31
N SER A 157 -41.93 -8.95 -62.62
CA SER A 157 -42.84 -8.29 -63.56
C SER A 157 -43.18 -9.20 -64.72
N ILE A 158 -44.48 -9.45 -64.79
CA ILE A 158 -45.22 -10.22 -65.78
C ILE A 158 -45.38 -9.35 -67.03
N SER A 159 -45.16 -9.92 -68.22
CA SER A 159 -45.87 -9.61 -69.48
C SER A 159 -45.64 -10.73 -70.48
#